data_AF-A0A7K3AGQ0-F1
#
_entry.id   AF-A0A7K3AGQ0-F1
#
_cell.length_a   1.000
_cell.length_b   1.000
_cell.length_c   1.000
_cell.angle_alpha   90.00
_cell.angle_beta   90.00
_cell.angle_gamma   90.00
#
_symmetry.space_group_name_H-M   'P 1'
#
loop_
_entity.id
_entity.type
_entity.pdbx_description
1 polymer ?
#
loop_
_entity_poly.entity_id
_entity_poly.type
_entity_poly.pdbx_seq_one_letter_code
_entity_poly.pdbx_strand_id
1 'polypeptide(L)'
;QVAEDERFLLAVLAEQPGAMGEVVAWLRPGDFADPTHGQLYRCLGALHHRGEPIDRITLLWEAQRRGLLADGAVSSEQLTAVCEGMVPGSADWFGQRVMRSSVTRTAAASARAIRTLAQDEALGPGRLINHALHELGPLDEVRARWVAANSSPPPKTTASAPSAAESPPDRVKAARARSTPRPGAAPSAPASHLPTLSAGRPPSRGHP
;
A
#
# COMPACT_ATOMS: atom_id res chain seq x y z
N GLN A 1 -2.71 22.41 9.45
CA GLN A 1 -3.60 21.75 8.48
C GLN A 1 -2.84 20.87 7.48
N VAL A 2 -1.99 21.38 6.58
CA VAL A 2 -1.31 20.53 5.57
C VAL A 2 -0.50 19.39 6.20
N ALA A 3 0.30 19.68 7.24
CA ALA A 3 1.09 18.67 7.95
C ALA A 3 0.22 17.59 8.63
N GLU A 4 -0.99 17.94 9.03
CA GLU A 4 -1.94 17.00 9.65
C GLU A 4 -2.57 16.11 8.57
N ASP A 5 -2.94 16.67 7.42
CA ASP A 5 -3.46 15.91 6.27
C ASP A 5 -2.42 14.91 5.74
N GLU A 6 -1.13 15.28 5.75
CA GLU A 6 -0.04 14.38 5.39
C GLU A 6 0.14 13.23 6.39
N ARG A 7 0.08 13.52 7.70
CA ARG A 7 0.12 12.47 8.73
C ARG A 7 -1.07 11.52 8.58
N PHE A 8 -2.26 12.07 8.41
CA PHE A 8 -3.48 11.30 8.21
C PHE A 8 -3.43 10.43 6.96
N LEU A 9 -2.89 10.96 5.84
CA LEU A 9 -2.65 10.15 4.65
C LEU A 9 -1.73 8.96 4.98
N LEU A 10 -0.57 9.22 5.59
CA LEU A 10 0.39 8.16 5.90
C LEU A 10 -0.18 7.12 6.87
N ALA A 11 -0.98 7.54 7.85
CA ALA A 11 -1.70 6.65 8.77
C ALA A 11 -2.65 5.73 8.00
N VAL A 12 -3.52 6.30 7.15
CA VAL A 12 -4.46 5.54 6.31
C VAL A 12 -3.72 4.54 5.42
N LEU A 13 -2.61 4.94 4.80
CA LEU A 13 -1.81 4.07 3.94
C LEU A 13 -1.15 2.90 4.70
N ALA A 14 -0.80 3.12 5.96
CA ALA A 14 -0.20 2.09 6.82
C ALA A 14 -1.24 1.16 7.47
N GLU A 15 -2.51 1.57 7.57
CA GLU A 15 -3.56 0.77 8.22
C GLU A 15 -4.47 0.02 7.24
N GLN A 16 -4.77 0.62 6.08
CA GLN A 16 -5.79 0.10 5.17
C GLN A 16 -5.14 -0.69 4.02
N PRO A 17 -5.37 -2.02 3.92
CA PRO A 17 -4.88 -2.80 2.80
C PRO A 17 -5.39 -2.27 1.46
N GLY A 18 -4.48 -2.06 0.51
CA GLY A 18 -4.82 -1.59 -0.83
C GLY A 18 -4.96 -0.07 -0.98
N ALA A 19 -4.92 0.70 0.11
CA ALA A 19 -5.03 2.16 0.08
C ALA A 19 -3.91 2.83 -0.73
N MET A 20 -2.70 2.25 -0.77
CA MET A 20 -1.63 2.71 -1.66
C MET A 20 -2.03 2.70 -3.14
N GLY A 21 -2.88 1.75 -3.56
CA GLY A 21 -3.37 1.64 -4.93
C GLY A 21 -4.21 2.84 -5.38
N GLU A 22 -4.81 3.58 -4.44
CA GLU A 22 -5.60 4.78 -4.74
C GLU A 22 -4.71 5.97 -5.16
N VAL A 23 -3.49 6.05 -4.62
CA VAL A 23 -2.65 7.25 -4.72
C VAL A 23 -1.36 7.04 -5.52
N VAL A 24 -0.82 5.82 -5.59
CA VAL A 24 0.53 5.53 -6.13
C VAL A 24 0.70 5.96 -7.60
N ALA A 25 -0.39 5.98 -8.37
CA ALA A 25 -0.35 6.35 -9.78
C ALA A 25 0.06 7.83 -9.98
N TRP A 26 -0.35 8.73 -9.08
CA TRP A 26 -0.27 10.18 -9.29
C TRP A 26 0.44 10.96 -8.18
N LEU A 27 0.48 10.44 -6.95
CA LEU A 27 1.17 11.09 -5.84
C LEU A 27 2.67 10.71 -5.84
N ARG A 28 3.53 11.67 -5.52
CA ARG A 28 4.99 11.49 -5.44
C ARG A 28 5.52 11.92 -4.07
N PRO A 29 6.67 11.38 -3.62
CA PRO A 29 7.32 11.84 -2.39
C PRO A 29 7.56 13.34 -2.30
N GLY A 30 7.84 14.01 -3.43
CA GLY A 30 8.08 15.47 -3.47
C GLY A 30 6.81 16.32 -3.34
N ASP A 31 5.62 15.72 -3.37
CA ASP A 31 4.36 16.44 -3.18
C ASP A 31 4.09 16.78 -1.72
N PHE A 32 4.70 16.04 -0.78
CA PHE A 32 4.66 16.33 0.65
C PHE A 32 5.44 17.62 0.96
N ALA A 33 4.86 18.45 1.83
CA ALA A 33 5.48 19.65 2.36
C ALA A 33 6.55 19.31 3.40
N ASP A 34 6.33 18.28 4.22
CA ASP A 34 7.36 17.74 5.11
C ASP A 34 8.22 16.68 4.38
N PRO A 35 9.53 16.91 4.22
CA PRO A 35 10.44 15.93 3.61
C PRO A 35 10.41 14.58 4.32
N THR A 36 10.22 14.56 5.63
CA THR A 36 10.10 13.36 6.48
C THR A 36 8.91 12.52 6.01
N HIS A 37 7.74 13.14 5.86
CA HIS A 37 6.54 12.46 5.35
C HIS A 37 6.74 11.95 3.92
N GLY A 38 7.44 12.71 3.07
CA GLY A 38 7.82 12.25 1.74
C GLY A 38 8.71 11.00 1.75
N GLN A 39 9.65 10.89 2.69
CA GLN A 39 10.49 9.69 2.85
C GLN A 39 9.68 8.50 3.37
N LEU A 40 8.75 8.72 4.29
CA LEU A 40 7.83 7.66 4.75
C LEU A 40 6.93 7.16 3.63
N TYR A 41 6.37 8.06 2.83
CA TYR A 41 5.61 7.71 1.63
C TYR A 41 6.45 6.89 0.64
N ARG A 42 7.73 7.23 0.47
CA ARG A 42 8.66 6.46 -0.37
C ARG A 42 8.88 5.04 0.16
N CYS A 43 8.93 4.84 1.48
CA CYS A 43 9.02 3.52 2.10
C CYS A 43 7.75 2.70 1.82
N LEU A 44 6.57 3.28 2.05
CA LEU A 44 5.28 2.66 1.74
C LEU A 44 5.17 2.26 0.25
N GLY A 45 5.58 3.16 -0.64
CA GLY A 45 5.60 2.88 -2.09
C GLY A 45 6.54 1.73 -2.48
N ALA A 46 7.67 1.56 -1.77
CA ALA A 46 8.56 0.42 -1.99
C ALA A 46 7.97 -0.91 -1.52
N LEU A 47 7.34 -0.93 -0.33
CA LEU A 47 6.62 -2.11 0.15
C LEU A 47 5.52 -2.51 -0.86
N HIS A 48 4.72 -1.54 -1.28
CA HIS A 48 3.68 -1.73 -2.30
C HIS A 48 4.23 -2.30 -3.61
N HIS A 49 5.35 -1.75 -4.11
CA HIS A 49 5.96 -2.21 -5.36
C HIS A 49 6.49 -3.64 -5.27
N ARG A 50 6.98 -4.05 -4.09
CA ARG A 50 7.42 -5.43 -3.83
C ARG A 50 6.28 -6.41 -3.54
N GLY A 51 5.04 -5.91 -3.42
CA GLY A 51 3.89 -6.72 -3.00
C GLY A 51 3.99 -7.20 -1.54
N GLU A 52 4.80 -6.51 -0.73
CA GLU A 52 4.91 -6.80 0.70
C GLU A 52 3.71 -6.21 1.45
N PRO A 53 3.29 -6.85 2.57
CA PRO A 53 2.27 -6.28 3.42
C PRO A 53 2.69 -4.88 3.88
N ILE A 54 1.71 -3.97 3.90
CA ILE A 54 1.90 -2.61 4.36
C ILE A 54 1.23 -2.50 5.72
N ASP A 55 2.05 -2.34 6.74
CA ASP A 55 1.67 -2.13 8.12
C ASP A 55 2.76 -1.32 8.84
N ARG A 56 2.51 -0.99 10.10
CA ARG A 56 3.40 -0.13 10.90
C ARG A 56 4.77 -0.78 11.14
N ILE A 57 4.82 -2.10 11.33
CA ILE A 57 6.06 -2.85 11.59
C ILE A 57 6.88 -2.94 10.31
N THR A 58 6.24 -3.25 9.18
CA THR A 58 6.92 -3.30 7.88
C THR A 58 7.43 -1.93 7.43
N LEU A 59 6.67 -0.86 7.71
CA LEU A 59 7.12 0.51 7.48
C LEU A 59 8.36 0.86 8.33
N LEU A 60 8.35 0.54 9.62
CA LEU A 60 9.50 0.75 10.50
C LEU A 60 10.74 0.02 9.99
N TRP A 61 10.59 -1.23 9.59
CA TRP A 61 11.69 -2.03 9.05
C TRP A 61 12.25 -1.43 7.75
N GLU A 62 11.38 -1.01 6.82
CA GLU A 62 11.82 -0.39 5.56
C GLU A 62 12.50 0.97 5.79
N ALA A 63 12.01 1.77 6.75
CA ALA A 63 12.63 3.03 7.14
C ALA A 63 14.04 2.82 7.72
N GLN A 64 14.21 1.81 8.59
CA GLN A 64 15.51 1.43 9.13
C GLN A 64 16.45 0.93 8.02
N ARG A 65 15.97 0.06 7.14
CA ARG A 65 16.74 -0.47 6.01
C ARG A 65 17.28 0.63 5.08
N ARG A 66 16.55 1.74 4.96
CA ARG A 66 16.92 2.91 4.16
C ARG A 66 17.81 3.90 4.88
N GLY A 67 18.20 3.64 6.12
CA GLY A 67 19.02 4.53 6.93
C GLY A 67 18.26 5.72 7.53
N LEU A 68 16.94 5.83 7.36
CA LEU A 68 16.19 7.03 7.77
C LEU A 68 16.28 7.31 9.29
N LEU A 69 16.35 6.26 10.09
CA LEU A 69 16.52 6.38 11.54
C LEU A 69 17.99 6.64 11.93
N ALA A 70 18.94 6.04 11.20
CA ALA A 70 20.37 6.17 11.48
C ALA A 70 20.90 7.56 11.10
N ASP A 71 20.40 8.10 9.98
CA ASP A 71 20.75 9.42 9.45
C ASP A 71 20.00 10.55 10.17
N GLY A 72 19.09 10.22 11.10
CA GLY A 72 18.24 11.19 11.80
C GLY A 72 17.21 11.88 10.91
N ALA A 73 16.99 11.39 9.69
CA ALA A 73 16.01 11.93 8.75
C ALA A 73 14.56 11.74 9.23
N VAL A 74 14.32 10.71 10.05
CA VAL A 74 13.03 10.43 10.71
C VAL A 74 13.33 10.02 12.15
N SER A 75 12.66 10.62 13.13
CA SER A 75 12.73 10.14 14.52
C SER A 75 11.76 8.97 14.76
N SER A 76 12.09 8.10 15.71
CA SER A 76 11.16 7.01 16.10
C SER A 76 9.82 7.55 16.56
N GLU A 77 9.79 8.70 17.24
CA GLU A 77 8.57 9.36 17.70
C GLU A 77 7.72 9.86 16.53
N GLN A 78 8.34 10.44 15.50
CA GLN A 78 7.63 10.87 14.29
C GLN A 78 6.99 9.68 13.56
N LEU A 79 7.72 8.57 13.47
CA LEU A 79 7.19 7.36 12.85
C LEU A 79 6.01 6.79 13.65
N THR A 80 6.14 6.71 14.97
CA THR A 80 5.04 6.27 15.85
C THR A 80 3.84 7.21 15.73
N ALA A 81 4.05 8.53 15.75
CA ALA A 81 2.97 9.52 15.63
C ALA A 81 2.21 9.43 14.29
N VAL A 82 2.89 9.08 13.20
CA VAL A 82 2.24 8.81 11.90
C VAL A 82 1.39 7.54 11.96
N CYS A 83 1.79 6.58 12.78
CA CYS A 83 1.08 5.33 12.98
C CYS A 83 0.00 5.43 14.07
N GLU A 84 -0.14 6.55 14.79
CA GLU A 84 -1.06 6.64 15.92
C GLU A 84 -2.47 7.10 15.50
N GLY A 85 -3.48 6.37 15.99
CA GLY A 85 -4.89 6.72 15.84
C GLY A 85 -5.56 6.14 14.60
N MET A 86 -6.85 5.86 14.74
CA MET A 86 -7.71 5.49 13.61
C MET A 86 -8.19 6.78 12.94
N VAL A 87 -7.81 6.98 11.69
CA VAL A 87 -8.15 8.18 10.94
C VAL A 87 -9.34 7.87 10.03
N PRO A 88 -10.50 8.55 10.20
CA PRO A 88 -11.60 8.42 9.26
C PRO A 88 -11.25 9.09 7.93
N GLY A 89 -11.46 8.39 6.82
CA GLY A 89 -11.24 8.91 5.46
C GLY A 89 -10.66 7.88 4.51
N SER A 90 -10.43 8.29 3.27
CA SER A 90 -9.77 7.50 2.22
C SER A 90 -8.39 8.08 1.87
N ALA A 91 -7.51 7.24 1.34
CA ALA A 91 -6.21 7.68 0.88
C ALA A 91 -6.34 8.65 -0.30
N ASP A 92 -7.29 8.43 -1.21
CA ASP A 92 -7.62 9.37 -2.27
C ASP A 92 -7.93 10.77 -1.75
N TRP A 93 -8.80 10.90 -0.73
CA TRP A 93 -9.21 12.20 -0.20
C TRP A 93 -8.05 12.97 0.42
N PHE A 94 -7.28 12.35 1.31
CA PHE A 94 -6.10 13.00 1.90
C PHE A 94 -5.03 13.27 0.85
N GLY A 95 -4.81 12.34 -0.08
CA GLY A 95 -3.88 12.51 -1.19
C GLY A 95 -4.22 13.72 -2.06
N GLN A 96 -5.51 13.96 -2.35
CA GLN A 96 -5.94 15.15 -3.11
C GLN A 96 -5.63 16.45 -2.35
N ARG A 97 -5.73 16.45 -1.02
CA ARG A 97 -5.35 17.61 -0.19
C ARG A 97 -3.85 17.87 -0.24
N VAL A 98 -3.03 16.83 -0.13
CA VAL A 98 -1.57 16.93 -0.29
C VAL A 98 -1.23 17.44 -1.69
N MET A 99 -1.88 16.91 -2.73
CA MET A 99 -1.65 17.34 -4.12
C MET A 99 -2.03 18.80 -4.35
N ARG A 100 -3.17 19.26 -3.81
CA ARG A 100 -3.57 20.67 -3.88
C ARG A 100 -2.54 21.57 -3.20
N SER A 101 -2.00 21.15 -2.07
CA SER A 101 -0.91 21.87 -1.40
C SER A 101 0.40 21.83 -2.20
N SER A 102 0.70 20.74 -2.91
CA SER A 102 1.88 20.62 -3.79
C SER A 102 1.81 21.60 -4.95
N VAL A 103 0.65 21.73 -5.60
CA VAL A 103 0.42 22.69 -6.69
C VAL A 103 0.70 24.12 -6.22
N THR A 104 0.10 24.53 -5.09
CA THR A 104 0.26 25.91 -4.59
C THR A 104 1.69 26.20 -4.13
N ARG A 105 2.34 25.25 -3.46
CA ARG A 105 3.74 25.36 -3.03
C ARG A 105 4.69 25.47 -4.22
N THR A 106 4.49 24.63 -5.23
CA THR A 106 5.29 24.62 -6.46
C THR A 106 5.11 25.92 -7.23
N ALA A 107 3.88 26.40 -7.40
CA ALA A 107 3.60 27.68 -8.04
C ALA A 107 4.29 28.86 -7.31
N ALA A 108 4.23 28.88 -5.98
CA ALA A 108 4.91 29.91 -5.19
C ALA A 108 6.44 29.82 -5.27
N ALA A 109 7.01 28.63 -5.42
CA ALA A 109 8.44 28.44 -5.66
C ALA A 109 8.85 28.98 -7.05
N SER A 110 8.18 28.56 -8.11
CA SER A 110 8.43 29.03 -9.48
C SER A 110 8.29 30.55 -9.59
N ALA A 111 7.25 31.15 -8.99
CA ALA A 111 7.06 32.60 -8.99
C ALA A 111 8.22 33.36 -8.33
N ARG A 112 8.77 32.83 -7.22
CA ARG A 112 9.93 33.42 -6.56
C ARG A 112 11.20 33.29 -7.42
N ALA A 113 11.41 32.14 -8.04
CA ALA A 113 12.55 31.94 -8.94
C ALA A 113 12.50 32.89 -10.16
N ILE A 114 11.34 33.01 -10.80
CA ILE A 114 11.12 33.94 -11.92
C ILE A 114 11.35 35.38 -11.49
N ARG A 115 10.89 35.77 -10.29
CA ARG A 115 11.16 37.10 -9.74
C ARG A 115 12.65 37.37 -9.59
N THR A 116 13.41 36.41 -9.05
CA THR A 116 14.87 36.53 -8.93
C THR A 116 15.52 36.71 -10.31
N LEU A 117 15.11 35.92 -11.32
CA LEU A 117 15.60 36.05 -12.69
C LEU A 117 15.27 37.43 -13.30
N ALA A 118 14.10 37.98 -13.01
CA ALA A 118 13.68 39.29 -13.51
C ALA A 118 14.42 40.47 -12.86
N GLN A 119 15.04 40.25 -11.70
CA GLN A 119 15.86 41.25 -11.00
C GLN A 119 17.32 41.24 -11.46
N ASP A 120 17.73 40.25 -12.26
CA ASP A 120 19.08 40.18 -12.81
C ASP A 120 19.16 40.95 -14.14
N GLU A 121 19.67 42.18 -14.06
CA GLU A 121 19.83 43.08 -15.21
C GLU A 121 20.88 42.58 -16.24
N ALA A 122 21.72 41.59 -15.89
CA ALA A 122 22.67 41.00 -16.82
C ALA A 122 22.02 39.99 -17.78
N LEU A 123 20.77 39.58 -17.51
CA LEU A 123 20.03 38.66 -18.37
C LEU A 123 19.35 39.42 -19.52
N GLY A 124 19.81 39.15 -20.74
CA GLY A 124 19.09 39.58 -21.94
C GLY A 124 17.67 38.98 -22.00
N PRO A 125 16.67 39.69 -22.56
CA PRO A 125 15.25 39.30 -22.51
C PRO A 125 14.96 37.88 -23.01
N GLY A 126 15.60 37.43 -24.08
CA GLY A 126 15.40 36.09 -24.62
C GLY A 126 15.85 34.97 -23.67
N ARG A 127 16.96 35.18 -22.94
CA ARG A 127 17.42 34.22 -21.93
C ARG A 127 16.51 34.22 -20.70
N LEU A 128 16.07 35.40 -20.26
CA LEU A 128 15.11 35.52 -19.18
C LEU A 128 13.84 34.72 -19.47
N ILE A 129 13.24 34.88 -20.67
CA ILE A 129 12.03 34.14 -21.05
C ILE A 129 12.28 32.63 -21.01
N ASN A 130 13.39 32.15 -21.58
CA ASN A 130 13.71 30.73 -21.58
C ASN A 130 13.90 30.16 -20.16
N HIS A 131 14.61 30.88 -19.29
CA HIS A 131 14.77 30.47 -17.89
C HIS A 131 13.44 30.51 -17.15
N ALA A 132 12.60 31.52 -17.36
CA ALA A 132 11.28 31.60 -16.73
C ALA A 132 10.37 30.42 -17.14
N LEU A 133 10.38 30.04 -18.42
CA LEU A 133 9.65 28.85 -18.90
C LEU A 133 10.20 27.56 -18.28
N HIS A 134 11.51 27.46 -18.10
CA HIS A 134 12.12 26.32 -17.40
C HIS A 134 11.66 26.23 -15.94
N GLU A 135 11.64 27.36 -15.21
CA GLU A 135 11.16 27.42 -13.82
C GLU A 135 9.66 27.06 -13.66
N LEU A 136 8.87 27.17 -14.73
CA LEU A 136 7.47 26.72 -14.75
C LEU A 136 7.31 25.20 -14.98
N GLY A 137 8.35 24.52 -15.47
CA GLY A 137 8.32 23.08 -15.76
C GLY A 137 7.83 22.21 -14.60
N PRO A 138 8.35 22.37 -13.37
CA PRO A 138 7.86 21.61 -12.21
C PRO A 138 6.36 21.82 -11.93
N LEU A 139 5.84 23.04 -12.16
CA LEU A 139 4.41 23.33 -11.97
C LEU A 139 3.56 22.62 -13.02
N ASP A 140 4.03 22.56 -14.27
CA ASP A 140 3.37 21.80 -15.34
C ASP A 140 3.33 20.30 -15.06
N GLU A 141 4.40 19.74 -14.51
CA GLU A 141 4.44 18.33 -14.10
C GLU A 141 3.44 18.02 -12.97
N VAL A 142 3.39 18.86 -11.93
CA VAL A 142 2.43 18.68 -10.82
C VAL A 142 0.99 18.84 -11.34
N ARG A 143 0.74 19.82 -12.21
CA ARG A 143 -0.56 20.02 -12.86
C ARG A 143 -1.00 18.80 -13.66
N ALA A 144 -0.11 18.21 -14.46
CA ALA A 144 -0.42 17.01 -15.23
C ALA A 144 -0.81 15.83 -14.33
N ARG A 145 -0.10 15.63 -13.22
CA ARG A 145 -0.45 14.60 -12.22
C ARG A 145 -1.78 14.87 -11.52
N TRP A 146 -2.05 16.13 -11.15
CA TRP A 146 -3.32 16.52 -10.55
C TRP A 146 -4.51 16.27 -11.49
N VAL A 147 -4.37 16.61 -12.77
CA VAL A 147 -5.39 16.29 -13.78
C VAL A 147 -5.60 14.79 -13.90
N ALA A 148 -4.53 14.00 -13.90
CA ALA A 148 -4.63 12.53 -13.93
C ALA A 148 -5.31 11.94 -12.69
N ALA A 149 -5.10 12.54 -11.50
CA ALA A 149 -5.76 12.14 -10.26
C ALA A 149 -7.27 12.45 -10.26
N ASN A 150 -7.65 13.61 -10.81
CA ASN A 150 -9.03 14.09 -10.85
C ASN A 150 -9.83 13.59 -12.07
N SER A 151 -9.14 13.06 -13.08
CA SER A 151 -9.79 12.36 -14.19
C SER A 151 -10.18 10.98 -13.69
N SER A 152 -11.49 10.69 -13.63
CA SER A 152 -11.96 9.34 -13.27
C SER A 152 -11.19 8.30 -14.07
N PRO A 153 -10.68 7.23 -13.43
CA PRO A 153 -10.15 6.12 -14.21
C PRO A 153 -11.27 5.65 -15.14
N PRO A 154 -10.98 5.32 -16.42
CA PRO A 154 -11.97 4.62 -17.23
C PRO A 154 -12.45 3.43 -16.39
N PRO A 155 -13.77 3.18 -16.32
CA PRO A 155 -14.27 2.01 -15.60
C PRO A 155 -13.45 0.84 -16.10
N LYS A 156 -12.72 0.17 -15.19
CA LYS A 156 -12.09 -1.10 -15.51
C LYS A 156 -13.20 -1.92 -16.13
N THR A 157 -13.13 -2.09 -17.45
CA THR A 157 -14.04 -2.95 -18.16
C THR A 157 -13.84 -4.26 -17.46
N THR A 158 -14.82 -4.66 -16.65
CA THR A 158 -14.88 -5.99 -16.11
C THR A 158 -14.80 -6.85 -17.36
N ALA A 159 -13.64 -7.47 -17.57
CA ALA A 159 -13.48 -8.49 -18.58
C ALA A 159 -14.70 -9.38 -18.40
N SER A 160 -15.53 -9.43 -19.43
CA SER A 160 -16.85 -10.03 -19.38
C SER A 160 -16.74 -11.37 -18.68
N ALA A 161 -17.28 -11.46 -17.47
CA ALA A 161 -17.63 -12.75 -16.93
C ALA A 161 -18.57 -13.37 -17.97
N PRO A 162 -18.31 -14.57 -18.52
CA PRO A 162 -19.31 -15.25 -19.29
C PRO A 162 -20.43 -15.62 -18.32
N SER A 163 -21.47 -14.79 -18.27
CA SER A 163 -22.74 -15.14 -17.63
C SER A 163 -23.67 -15.69 -18.70
N ALA A 164 -23.63 -17.01 -18.86
CA ALA A 164 -24.74 -17.85 -19.30
C ALA A 164 -24.31 -19.30 -19.07
N ALA A 165 -25.08 -20.23 -18.55
CA ALA A 165 -26.35 -20.24 -17.85
C ALA A 165 -26.46 -21.69 -17.35
N GLU A 166 -26.31 -21.95 -16.06
CA GLU A 166 -26.74 -23.23 -15.49
C GLU A 166 -27.68 -22.96 -14.34
N SER A 167 -28.94 -23.33 -14.57
CA SER A 167 -30.03 -23.15 -13.63
C SER A 167 -29.83 -24.05 -12.40
N PRO A 168 -30.30 -23.63 -11.20
CA PRO A 168 -30.20 -24.39 -9.96
C PRO A 168 -30.59 -25.89 -10.02
N PRO A 169 -31.62 -26.34 -10.78
CA PRO A 169 -31.96 -27.77 -10.84
C PRO A 169 -30.87 -28.67 -11.45
N ASP A 170 -30.01 -28.14 -12.32
CA ASP A 170 -29.00 -28.95 -13.02
C ASP A 170 -27.82 -29.31 -12.10
N ARG A 171 -27.45 -28.42 -11.18
CA ARG A 171 -26.45 -28.73 -10.13
C ARG A 171 -26.96 -29.78 -9.15
N VAL A 172 -28.26 -29.75 -8.80
CA VAL A 172 -28.87 -30.74 -7.88
C VAL A 172 -28.97 -32.11 -8.55
N LYS A 173 -29.26 -32.15 -9.86
CA LYS A 173 -29.29 -33.39 -10.66
C LYS A 173 -27.88 -33.99 -10.83
N ALA A 174 -26.87 -33.17 -11.08
CA ALA A 174 -25.46 -33.58 -11.16
C ALA A 174 -24.86 -33.99 -9.80
N ALA A 175 -25.34 -33.41 -8.69
CA ALA A 175 -24.99 -33.85 -7.34
C ALA A 175 -25.66 -35.19 -6.98
N ARG A 176 -26.95 -35.37 -7.30
CA ARG A 176 -27.66 -36.65 -7.06
C ARG A 176 -27.13 -37.82 -7.88
N ALA A 177 -26.67 -37.58 -9.12
CA ALA A 177 -26.05 -38.61 -9.95
C ALA A 177 -24.75 -39.18 -9.33
N ARG A 178 -24.03 -38.38 -8.54
CA ARG A 178 -22.78 -38.77 -7.87
C ARG A 178 -22.99 -39.54 -6.56
N SER A 179 -24.20 -39.50 -5.98
CA SER A 179 -24.51 -40.09 -4.67
C SER A 179 -25.38 -41.35 -4.74
N THR A 180 -25.32 -42.12 -5.83
CA THR A 180 -26.01 -43.42 -5.87
C THR A 180 -25.31 -44.42 -4.95
N PRO A 181 -26.01 -45.03 -3.97
CA PRO A 181 -25.38 -46.00 -3.06
C PRO A 181 -25.07 -47.30 -3.82
N ARG A 182 -23.84 -47.78 -3.69
CA ARG A 182 -23.44 -49.14 -4.07
C ARG A 182 -24.24 -50.14 -3.21
N PRO A 183 -24.94 -51.14 -3.79
CA PRO A 183 -25.60 -52.16 -2.99
C PRO A 183 -24.58 -53.16 -2.44
N GLY A 184 -24.55 -53.28 -1.12
CA GLY A 184 -24.42 -54.53 -0.36
C GLY A 184 -23.08 -55.28 -0.38
N ALA A 185 -22.28 -55.10 0.67
CA ALA A 185 -21.50 -56.18 1.27
C ALA A 185 -21.90 -56.29 2.75
N ALA A 186 -22.28 -57.50 3.16
CA ALA A 186 -22.94 -57.82 4.43
C ALA A 186 -22.06 -57.57 5.68
N PRO A 187 -22.68 -57.37 6.86
CA PRO A 187 -21.95 -57.19 8.11
C PRO A 187 -21.52 -58.55 8.69
N SER A 188 -20.25 -58.65 9.10
CA SER A 188 -19.79 -59.72 10.00
C SER A 188 -19.71 -59.16 11.42
N ALA A 189 -20.39 -59.86 12.33
CA ALA A 189 -20.57 -59.58 13.75
C ALA A 189 -19.27 -59.86 14.57
N PRO A 190 -19.24 -59.54 15.87
CA PRO A 190 -18.03 -59.15 16.58
C PRO A 190 -17.32 -60.33 17.27
N ALA A 191 -16.01 -60.21 17.46
CA ALA A 191 -15.27 -61.00 18.43
C ALA A 191 -14.63 -60.07 19.47
N SER A 192 -15.27 -60.03 20.64
CA SER A 192 -14.72 -59.58 21.91
C SER A 192 -13.38 -60.26 22.18
N HIS A 193 -12.36 -59.57 22.70
CA HIS A 193 -11.41 -60.10 23.72
C HIS A 193 -10.52 -58.95 24.26
N LEU A 194 -10.60 -58.72 25.57
CA LEU A 194 -9.59 -58.08 26.43
C LEU A 194 -9.02 -59.18 27.36
N PRO A 195 -8.02 -58.91 28.21
CA PRO A 195 -6.62 -58.60 27.93
C PRO A 195 -5.71 -59.68 28.59
N THR A 196 -4.38 -59.61 28.42
CA THR A 196 -3.49 -60.40 29.31
C THR A 196 -2.23 -59.61 29.65
N LEU A 197 -2.08 -59.35 30.95
CA LEU A 197 -0.84 -58.91 31.59
C LEU A 197 0.15 -60.08 31.60
N SER A 198 1.42 -59.82 31.29
CA SER A 198 2.51 -60.61 31.86
C SER A 198 3.79 -59.79 32.02
N ALA A 199 4.31 -59.86 33.24
CA ALA A 199 5.48 -59.16 33.74
C ALA A 199 6.79 -59.87 33.35
N GLY A 200 7.88 -59.10 33.26
CA GLY A 200 9.24 -59.64 33.19
C GLY A 200 10.31 -58.54 33.19
N ARG A 201 10.92 -58.29 34.36
CA ARG A 201 12.18 -57.53 34.61
C ARG A 201 13.24 -58.56 35.09
N PRO A 202 14.54 -58.26 35.39
CA PRO A 202 15.59 -57.30 34.95
C PRO A 202 16.93 -58.06 34.59
N PRO A 203 18.18 -57.60 34.91
CA PRO A 203 18.97 -56.38 34.57
C PRO A 203 20.40 -56.68 34.00
N SER A 204 21.15 -55.65 33.53
CA SER A 204 22.64 -55.54 33.64
C SER A 204 23.10 -54.10 33.33
N ARG A 205 23.73 -53.35 34.27
CA ARG A 205 25.19 -53.01 34.38
C ARG A 205 25.85 -52.55 33.06
N GLY A 206 26.60 -51.46 32.90
CA GLY A 206 27.23 -50.46 33.79
C GLY A 206 28.62 -50.05 33.24
N HIS A 207 28.94 -48.74 33.26
CA HIS A 207 30.27 -48.06 33.22
C HIS A 207 31.11 -47.96 31.92
N PRO A 208 32.11 -47.03 31.86
CA PRO A 208 32.51 -45.98 32.81
C PRO A 208 32.19 -44.54 32.37
#